data_AF-A0A453LRW6-F1
#
_entry.id   AF-A0A453LRW6-F1
#
_cell.length_a   1.000
_cell.length_b   1.000
_cell.length_c   1.000
_cell.angle_alpha   90.00
_cell.angle_beta   90.00
_cell.angle_gamma   90.00
#
_symmetry.space_group_name_H-M   'P 1'
#
loop_
_entity.id
_entity.type
_entity.pdbx_description
1 polymer ?
#
loop_
_entity_poly.entity_id
_entity_poly.type
_entity_poly.pdbx_seq_one_letter_code
_entity_poly.pdbx_strand_id
1 'polypeptide(L)'
;MKRPIFIYYQLDRFYQNHRRYATSFNIAQLSDPKEEANADIKDCKPEAYAAKGIPVVPCGLVAWSLFNDTYSFARRPRRAGGIGGVEALRVIKSGISWRSERERLFGKHVYPKNFQNGSLVGGGRLDPRKPLSEQE
;
A
#
# COMPACT_ATOMS: atom_id res chain seq x y z
N MET A 1 1.62 -4.09 28.64
CA MET A 1 0.55 -4.29 27.64
C MET A 1 0.25 -5.78 27.55
N LYS A 2 -1.02 -6.17 27.44
CA LYS A 2 -1.39 -7.58 27.22
C LYS A 2 -1.29 -7.89 25.73
N ARG A 3 -0.86 -9.11 25.38
CA ARG A 3 -0.82 -9.59 24.00
C ARG A 3 -2.24 -9.95 23.51
N PRO A 4 -2.55 -9.82 22.20
CA PRO A 4 -1.71 -9.25 21.13
C PRO A 4 -1.62 -7.72 21.18
N ILE A 5 -0.51 -7.17 20.66
CA ILE A 5 -0.31 -5.72 20.53
C ILE A 5 -0.35 -5.39 19.04
N PHE A 6 -1.20 -4.43 18.67
CA PHE A 6 -1.31 -3.90 17.32
C PHE A 6 -0.78 -2.47 17.27
N ILE A 7 -0.22 -2.10 16.12
CA ILE A 7 0.36 -0.78 15.88
C ILE A 7 -0.40 -0.18 14.71
N TYR A 8 -0.88 1.05 14.89
CA TYR A 8 -1.63 1.79 13.88
C TYR A 8 -0.94 3.13 13.63
N TYR A 9 -1.00 3.60 12.40
CA TYR A 9 -0.70 4.99 12.05
C TYR A 9 -2.03 5.75 11.88
N GLN A 10 -2.01 7.03 12.17
CA GLN A 10 -3.16 7.92 12.00
C GLN A 10 -2.75 9.07 11.11
N LEU A 11 -3.63 9.40 10.16
CA LEU A 11 -3.49 10.57 9.30
C LEU A 11 -4.60 11.56 9.66
N ASP A 12 -4.22 12.76 10.05
CA ASP A 12 -5.16 13.86 10.27
C ASP A 12 -5.23 14.75 9.03
N ARG A 13 -6.44 15.30 8.78
CA ARG A 13 -6.72 16.18 7.64
C ARG A 13 -6.44 15.54 6.27
N PHE A 14 -6.56 14.22 6.18
CA PHE A 14 -6.48 13.46 4.92
C PHE A 14 -7.86 12.90 4.54
N TYR A 15 -8.53 13.55 3.58
CA TYR A 15 -9.95 13.31 3.26
C TYR A 15 -10.16 12.16 2.26
N GLN A 16 -9.90 10.92 2.69
CA GLN A 16 -10.09 9.72 1.85
C GLN A 16 -11.55 9.46 1.45
N ASN A 17 -12.50 10.08 2.14
CA ASN A 17 -13.93 9.97 1.86
C ASN A 17 -14.43 10.90 0.73
N HIS A 18 -13.56 11.75 0.16
CA HIS A 18 -13.96 12.58 -0.97
C HIS A 18 -14.40 11.70 -2.15
N ARG A 19 -15.59 11.92 -2.70
CA ARG A 19 -16.23 11.04 -3.71
C ARG A 19 -15.27 10.63 -4.83
N ARG A 20 -14.56 11.59 -5.44
CA ARG A 20 -13.61 11.30 -6.53
C ARG A 20 -12.41 10.49 -6.08
N TYR A 21 -11.96 10.67 -4.84
CA TYR A 21 -10.83 9.90 -4.29
C TYR A 21 -11.28 8.47 -3.98
N ALA A 22 -12.40 8.33 -3.26
CA ALA A 22 -12.94 7.04 -2.84
C ALA A 22 -13.29 6.11 -4.00
N THR A 23 -13.61 6.63 -5.19
CA THR A 23 -13.87 5.84 -6.40
C THR A 23 -12.67 5.70 -7.32
N SER A 24 -11.51 6.29 -6.98
CA SER A 24 -10.33 6.30 -7.87
C SER A 24 -9.49 5.04 -7.76
N PHE A 25 -10.07 3.93 -8.22
CA PHE A 25 -9.45 2.62 -8.37
C PHE A 25 -10.30 1.77 -9.33
N ASN A 26 -9.77 0.66 -9.84
CA ASN A 26 -10.52 -0.26 -10.69
C ASN A 26 -10.39 -1.69 -10.16
N ILE A 27 -11.49 -2.28 -9.67
CA ILE A 27 -11.49 -3.62 -9.07
C ILE A 27 -11.08 -4.68 -10.10
N ALA A 28 -11.59 -4.60 -11.33
CA ALA A 28 -11.28 -5.58 -12.37
C ALA A 28 -9.77 -5.63 -12.66
N GLN A 29 -9.12 -4.45 -12.73
CA GLN A 29 -7.67 -4.30 -12.88
C GLN A 29 -6.90 -4.91 -11.71
N LEU A 30 -7.39 -4.75 -10.47
CA LEU A 30 -6.75 -5.30 -9.28
C LEU A 30 -6.85 -6.82 -9.20
N SER A 31 -7.87 -7.42 -9.82
CA SER A 31 -8.19 -8.84 -9.70
C SER A 31 -7.72 -9.71 -10.86
N ASP A 32 -7.81 -9.25 -12.11
CA ASP A 32 -7.52 -10.05 -13.32
C ASP A 32 -6.44 -9.39 -14.20
N PRO A 33 -5.33 -10.08 -14.50
CA PRO A 33 -4.29 -9.59 -15.41
C PRO A 33 -4.79 -9.18 -16.80
N LYS A 34 -5.90 -9.76 -17.27
CA LYS A 34 -6.49 -9.43 -18.58
C LYS A 34 -7.07 -8.01 -18.62
N GLU A 35 -7.45 -7.47 -17.47
CA GLU A 35 -8.07 -6.15 -17.32
C GLU A 35 -7.02 -5.04 -17.14
N GLU A 36 -5.74 -5.38 -17.01
CA GLU A 36 -4.64 -4.42 -16.84
C GLU A 36 -4.50 -3.44 -18.02
N ALA A 37 -4.80 -3.91 -19.23
CA ALA A 37 -4.71 -3.13 -20.47
C ALA A 37 -6.05 -2.50 -20.88
N ASN A 38 -7.12 -2.68 -20.10
CA ASN A 38 -8.43 -2.17 -20.45
C ASN A 38 -8.45 -0.62 -20.39
N ALA A 39 -8.94 0.01 -21.46
CA ALA A 39 -8.95 1.46 -21.62
C ALA A 39 -10.04 2.16 -20.79
N ASP A 40 -11.04 1.42 -20.27
CA ASP A 40 -12.18 2.01 -19.53
C ASP A 40 -11.89 2.19 -18.02
N ILE A 41 -10.72 2.74 -17.68
CA ILE A 41 -10.33 3.10 -16.32
C ILE A 41 -10.61 4.58 -16.00
N LYS A 42 -11.77 5.10 -16.43
CA LYS A 42 -12.13 6.53 -16.29
C LYS A 42 -12.08 7.04 -14.85
N ASP A 43 -12.48 6.20 -13.90
CA ASP A 43 -12.49 6.54 -12.48
C ASP A 43 -11.08 6.66 -11.88
N CYS A 44 -10.07 6.04 -12.49
CA CYS A 44 -8.68 6.13 -12.06
C CYS A 44 -7.99 7.46 -12.42
N LYS A 45 -8.66 8.37 -13.14
CA LYS A 45 -8.05 9.67 -13.47
C LYS A 45 -7.78 10.50 -12.20
N PRO A 46 -6.68 11.27 -12.15
CA PRO A 46 -5.69 11.47 -13.23
C PRO A 46 -4.66 10.33 -13.36
N GLU A 47 -4.47 9.52 -12.33
CA GLU A 47 -3.41 8.48 -12.24
C GLU A 47 -3.81 7.16 -12.91
N ALA A 48 -4.43 7.25 -14.09
CA ALA A 48 -4.83 6.12 -14.92
C ALA A 48 -3.69 5.68 -15.85
N TYR A 49 -2.90 6.64 -16.33
CA TYR A 49 -1.89 6.43 -17.36
C TYR A 49 -0.59 7.14 -16.99
N ALA A 50 0.53 6.47 -17.25
CA ALA A 50 1.85 7.06 -17.22
C ALA A 50 2.10 7.87 -18.50
N ALA A 51 3.32 8.37 -18.66
CA ALA A 51 3.74 9.06 -19.87
C ALA A 51 3.45 8.22 -21.14
N LYS A 52 3.09 8.90 -22.23
CA LYS A 52 2.78 8.29 -23.54
C LYS A 52 1.54 7.36 -23.54
N GLY A 53 0.64 7.52 -22.56
CA GLY A 53 -0.64 6.80 -22.54
C GLY A 53 -0.55 5.33 -22.11
N ILE A 54 0.56 4.94 -21.46
CA ILE A 54 0.75 3.57 -20.99
C ILE A 54 -0.03 3.37 -19.68
N PRO A 55 -0.89 2.34 -19.53
CA PRO A 55 -1.66 2.12 -18.30
C PRO A 55 -0.79 1.96 -17.05
N VAL A 56 -1.25 2.53 -15.94
CA VAL A 56 -0.67 2.32 -14.61
C VAL A 56 -1.39 1.16 -13.92
N VAL A 57 -0.64 0.27 -13.29
CA VAL A 57 -1.19 -0.81 -12.45
C VAL A 57 -0.49 -0.76 -11.09
N PRO A 58 -1.22 -0.68 -9.96
CA PRO A 58 -2.63 -0.35 -9.85
C PRO A 58 -2.90 1.13 -10.19
N CYS A 59 -4.00 1.41 -10.90
CA CYS A 59 -4.39 2.78 -11.25
C CYS A 59 -5.12 3.50 -10.12
N GLY A 60 -5.14 4.84 -10.20
CA GLY A 60 -6.00 5.69 -9.39
C GLY A 60 -5.35 6.27 -8.13
N LEU A 61 -6.00 7.32 -7.60
CA LEU A 61 -5.47 8.15 -6.52
C LEU A 61 -5.33 7.38 -5.20
N VAL A 62 -6.18 6.37 -4.95
CA VAL A 62 -6.12 5.57 -3.72
C VAL A 62 -4.78 4.84 -3.63
N ALA A 63 -4.39 4.15 -4.71
CA ALA A 63 -3.10 3.48 -4.76
C ALA A 63 -1.94 4.49 -4.84
N TRP A 64 -2.07 5.53 -5.67
CA TRP A 64 -1.00 6.52 -5.89
C TRP A 64 -0.54 7.25 -4.63
N SER A 65 -1.47 7.46 -3.68
CA SER A 65 -1.21 8.14 -2.41
C SER A 65 -0.93 7.18 -1.24
N LEU A 66 -0.38 6.00 -1.53
CA LEU A 66 0.01 5.02 -0.53
C LEU A 66 0.90 5.66 0.55
N PHE A 67 0.58 5.43 1.82
CA PHE A 67 1.39 5.90 2.94
C PHE A 67 2.80 5.29 2.91
N ASN A 68 3.85 6.08 3.18
CA ASN A 68 5.24 5.66 2.93
C ASN A 68 6.23 5.89 4.07
N ASP A 69 5.80 6.34 5.24
CA ASP A 69 6.73 6.41 6.37
C ASP A 69 7.12 5.02 6.85
N THR A 70 8.34 4.92 7.37
CA THR A 70 8.87 3.69 7.95
C THR A 70 9.14 3.86 9.43
N TYR A 71 8.49 3.04 10.25
CA TYR A 71 8.69 3.03 11.70
C TYR A 71 9.61 1.88 12.14
N SER A 72 10.42 2.16 13.15
CA SER A 72 11.19 1.16 13.89
C SER A 72 10.94 1.35 15.38
N PHE A 73 10.89 0.24 16.13
CA PHE A 73 10.55 0.27 17.55
C PHE A 73 11.71 -0.31 18.34
N ALA A 74 12.00 0.31 19.48
CA ALA A 74 13.00 -0.17 20.41
C ALA A 74 12.55 0.11 21.84
N ARG A 75 13.01 -0.72 22.78
CA ARG A 75 12.79 -0.52 24.21
C ARG A 75 14.13 -0.43 24.94
N ARG A 76 14.15 0.31 26.05
CA ARG A 76 15.26 0.28 27.01
C ARG A 76 14.76 -0.37 28.30
N PRO A 77 15.04 -1.66 28.53
CA PRO A 77 14.66 -2.29 29.79
C PRO A 77 15.47 -1.68 30.94
N ARG A 78 14.80 -1.29 32.03
CA ARG A 78 15.50 -1.03 33.30
C ARG A 78 15.97 -2.37 33.84
N ARG A 79 17.29 -2.55 33.99
CA ARG A 79 17.86 -3.71 34.70
C ARG A 79 18.23 -3.27 36.12
N ALA A 80 18.14 -4.19 37.08
CA ALA A 80 18.61 -3.92 38.45
C ALA A 80 20.13 -3.65 38.38
N GLY A 81 20.54 -2.38 38.58
CA GLY A 81 21.93 -1.94 38.50
C GLY A 81 22.26 -0.89 37.43
N GLY A 82 21.33 -0.48 36.55
CA GLY A 82 21.60 0.63 35.61
C GLY A 82 20.67 0.72 34.39
N ILE A 83 20.98 1.66 33.49
CA ILE A 83 20.31 1.80 32.20
C ILE A 83 20.77 0.67 31.27
N GLY A 84 19.89 -0.30 30.99
CA GLY A 84 20.15 -1.34 30.00
C GLY A 84 20.27 -0.78 28.58
N GLY A 85 21.00 -1.49 27.72
CA GLY A 85 21.15 -1.14 26.30
C GLY A 85 19.80 -1.08 25.55
N VAL A 86 19.82 -0.46 24.37
CA VAL A 86 18.66 -0.38 23.48
C VAL A 86 18.40 -1.76 22.85
N GLU A 87 17.19 -2.28 23.00
CA GLU A 87 16.74 -3.53 22.39
C GLU A 87 15.73 -3.23 21.28
N ALA A 88 16.03 -3.64 20.05
CA ALA A 88 15.10 -3.50 18.92
C ALA A 88 13.91 -4.46 19.07
N LEU A 89 12.71 -3.96 18.83
CA LEU A 89 11.47 -4.75 18.86
C LEU A 89 11.13 -5.21 17.44
N ARG A 90 11.01 -6.52 17.26
CA ARG A 90 10.54 -7.11 16.00
C ARG A 90 9.04 -6.84 15.85
N VAL A 91 8.66 -6.20 14.74
CA VAL A 91 7.26 -6.00 14.35
C VAL A 91 6.97 -6.87 13.14
N ILE A 92 5.86 -7.61 13.21
CA ILE A 92 5.37 -8.41 12.08
C ILE A 92 4.58 -7.46 11.16
N LYS A 93 5.00 -7.38 9.89
CA LYS A 93 4.34 -6.53 8.87
C LYS A 93 3.45 -7.31 7.91
N SER A 94 3.53 -8.64 7.94
CA SER A 94 2.70 -9.54 7.13
C SER A 94 1.49 -10.06 7.91
N GLY A 95 0.46 -10.48 7.19
CA GLY A 95 -0.79 -10.97 7.77
C GLY A 95 -1.64 -9.86 8.40
N ILE A 96 -1.44 -8.60 8.01
CA ILE A 96 -2.12 -7.43 8.59
C ILE A 96 -3.38 -7.03 7.83
N SER A 97 -3.52 -7.40 6.55
CA SER A 97 -4.78 -7.25 5.79
C SER A 97 -5.73 -8.44 6.00
N TRP A 98 -6.96 -8.30 5.53
CA TRP A 98 -7.92 -9.39 5.60
C TRP A 98 -7.54 -10.51 4.63
N ARG A 99 -7.73 -11.77 5.06
CA ARG A 99 -7.46 -12.94 4.22
C ARG A 99 -8.23 -12.89 2.89
N SER A 100 -9.47 -12.42 2.92
CA SER A 100 -10.32 -12.26 1.73
C SER A 100 -9.74 -11.27 0.72
N GLU A 101 -9.05 -10.22 1.16
CA GLU A 101 -8.43 -9.25 0.26
C GLU A 101 -7.26 -9.89 -0.50
N ARG A 102 -6.38 -10.58 0.23
CA ARG A 102 -5.23 -11.29 -0.35
C ARG A 102 -5.63 -12.46 -1.28
N GLU A 103 -6.74 -13.14 -0.98
CA GLU A 103 -7.15 -14.33 -1.74
C GLU A 103 -8.18 -14.06 -2.85
N ARG A 104 -8.97 -12.98 -2.76
CA ARG A 104 -10.10 -12.73 -3.68
C ARG A 104 -10.11 -11.36 -4.33
N LEU A 105 -9.68 -10.31 -3.63
CA LEU A 105 -9.74 -8.95 -4.18
C LEU A 105 -8.53 -8.66 -5.07
N PHE A 106 -7.33 -8.97 -4.59
CA PHE A 106 -6.09 -8.77 -5.33
C PHE A 106 -5.66 -10.04 -6.05
N GLY A 107 -5.41 -9.94 -7.36
CA GLY A 107 -4.98 -11.06 -8.18
C GLY A 107 -3.59 -11.56 -7.80
N LYS A 108 -3.37 -12.88 -7.90
CA LYS A 108 -2.06 -13.52 -7.68
C LYS A 108 -1.05 -13.28 -8.81
N HIS A 109 -1.55 -12.83 -9.96
CA HIS A 109 -0.75 -12.62 -11.17
C HIS A 109 -0.82 -11.17 -11.68
N VAL A 110 -1.36 -10.26 -10.87
CA VAL A 110 -1.37 -8.83 -11.15
C VAL A 110 -0.18 -8.20 -10.44
N TYR A 111 0.68 -7.53 -11.20
CA TYR A 111 1.92 -6.92 -10.68
C TYR A 111 1.90 -5.41 -10.90
N PRO A 112 2.56 -4.62 -10.04
CA PRO A 112 2.74 -3.20 -10.29
C PRO A 112 3.44 -2.94 -11.63
N LYS A 113 2.85 -2.08 -12.47
CA LYS A 113 3.38 -1.68 -13.79
C LYS A 113 3.26 -0.18 -13.95
N ASN A 114 4.33 0.47 -14.38
CA ASN A 114 4.40 1.92 -14.63
C ASN A 114 3.97 2.81 -13.44
N PHE A 115 3.91 2.24 -12.23
CA PHE A 115 3.42 2.91 -11.04
C PHE A 115 4.48 3.87 -10.48
N GLN A 116 4.14 5.16 -10.35
CA GLN A 116 5.02 6.22 -9.86
C GLN A 116 6.40 6.28 -10.55
N ASN A 117 6.44 6.00 -11.85
CA ASN A 117 7.65 6.03 -12.68
C ASN A 117 7.91 7.42 -13.34
N GLY A 118 7.09 8.43 -13.01
CA GLY A 118 7.20 9.79 -13.53
C GLY A 118 7.93 10.74 -12.59
N SER A 119 7.92 12.03 -12.92
CA SER A 119 8.43 13.10 -12.05
C SER A 119 7.52 13.36 -10.85
N LEU A 120 6.21 13.12 -11.00
CA LEU A 120 5.24 13.20 -9.91
C LEU A 120 5.24 11.87 -9.15
N VAL A 121 5.45 11.95 -7.84
CA VAL A 121 5.38 10.83 -6.89
C VAL A 121 4.40 11.27 -5.80
N GLY A 122 3.32 10.51 -5.63
CA GLY A 122 2.26 10.82 -4.66
C GLY A 122 2.50 10.20 -3.29
N GLY A 123 3.18 9.06 -3.22
CA GLY A 123 3.31 8.29 -1.98
C GLY A 123 4.32 7.15 -2.08
N GLY A 124 3.99 6.02 -1.48
CA GLY A 124 4.84 4.83 -1.38
C GLY A 124 4.94 4.08 -2.70
N ARG A 125 6.08 3.44 -2.91
CA ARG A 125 6.30 2.57 -4.07
C ARG A 125 5.90 1.13 -3.75
N LEU A 126 5.40 0.43 -4.76
CA LEU A 126 5.12 -1.01 -4.71
C LEU A 126 6.32 -1.78 -5.24
N ASP A 127 6.51 -3.01 -4.78
CA ASP A 127 7.55 -3.90 -5.29
C ASP A 127 7.09 -4.53 -6.62
N PRO A 128 7.73 -4.23 -7.77
CA PRO A 128 7.32 -4.78 -9.06
C PRO A 128 7.59 -6.29 -9.18
N ARG A 129 8.32 -6.90 -8.25
CA ARG A 129 8.61 -8.35 -8.23
C ARG A 129 7.58 -9.15 -7.45
N LYS A 130 6.69 -8.49 -6.69
CA LYS A 130 5.62 -9.12 -5.93
C LYS A 130 4.26 -8.82 -6.56
N PRO A 131 3.32 -9.78 -6.57
CA PRO A 131 1.95 -9.48 -7.00
C PRO A 131 1.27 -8.54 -6.01
N LEU A 132 0.18 -7.89 -6.42
CA LEU A 132 -0.58 -6.96 -5.56
C LEU A 132 -1.10 -7.62 -4.27
N SER A 133 -1.39 -8.92 -4.33
CA SER A 133 -1.82 -9.73 -3.18
C SER A 133 -0.73 -9.98 -2.13
N GLU A 134 0.53 -9.64 -2.41
CA GLU A 134 1.69 -9.92 -1.56
C GLU A 134 2.52 -8.66 -1.23
N GLN A 135 1.94 -7.46 -1.38
CA GLN A 135 2.64 -6.18 -1.16
C GLN A 135 2.88 -5.80 0.31
N GLU A 136 2.48 -6.65 1.26
CA GLU A 136 2.80 -6.49 2.68
C GLU A 136 4.31 -6.61 2.99
#